data_AF-A0A388NM30-F1
#
_entry.id   AF-A0A388NM30-F1
#
_cell.length_a   1.000
_cell.length_b   1.000
_cell.length_c   1.000
_cell.angle_alpha   90.00
_cell.angle_beta   90.00
_cell.angle_gamma   90.00
#
_symmetry.space_group_name_H-M   'P 1'
#
loop_
_entity.id
_entity.type
_entity.pdbx_description
1 polymer ?
#
loop_
_entity_poly.entity_id
_entity_poly.type
_entity_poly.pdbx_seq_one_letter_code
_entity_poly.pdbx_strand_id
1 'polypeptide(L)'
;MLSYSNEDRASIGWSTAADMVLEGKAAMTIMGDWAHGYMLSKGAKVGTDYGYAAAPGNAGVFMWLSDSFGLAKGAPHPEEAKAWLAVAGSREGQDAFNPKKGSIPARTDADVSLYDEYLKYSITSFGTDKLAPSIVHGAAAPEPFMALYGNALNVFSSDLDGEVLKNSLVEATSELGATG
;
A
#
# COMPACT_ATOMS: atom_id res chain seq x y z
N MET A 1 -12.21 13.10 8.99
CA MET A 1 -10.96 12.39 9.33
C MET A 1 -9.78 13.35 9.51
N LEU A 2 -9.55 14.32 8.62
CA LEU A 2 -8.43 15.27 8.75
C LEU A 2 -8.43 16.06 10.08
N SER A 3 -9.60 16.42 10.60
CA SER A 3 -9.72 17.06 11.92
C SER A 3 -9.30 16.19 13.11
N TYR A 4 -9.16 14.87 12.92
CA TYR A 4 -8.68 13.91 13.93
C TYR A 4 -7.22 13.51 13.72
N SER A 5 -6.58 14.06 12.69
CA SER A 5 -5.16 13.80 12.40
C SER A 5 -4.27 14.85 13.07
N ASN A 6 -3.00 14.49 13.22
CA ASN A 6 -2.00 15.29 13.90
C ASN A 6 -1.84 16.68 13.22
N GLU A 7 -1.46 17.70 13.99
CA GLU A 7 -1.17 19.03 13.44
C GLU A 7 0.02 18.97 12.46
N ASP A 8 1.01 18.12 12.76
CA ASP A 8 2.23 17.89 11.97
C ASP A 8 2.08 16.76 10.92
N ARG A 9 0.85 16.35 10.58
CA ARG A 9 0.55 15.27 9.63
C ARG A 9 1.28 15.39 8.29
N ALA A 10 1.59 16.62 7.86
CA ALA A 10 2.25 16.90 6.60
C ALA A 10 3.78 16.73 6.66
N SER A 11 4.37 16.69 7.85
CA SER A 11 5.82 16.59 8.04
C SER A 11 6.30 15.24 8.59
N ILE A 12 5.39 14.35 9.00
CA ILE A 12 5.76 13.02 9.51
C ILE A 12 5.65 11.94 8.43
N GLY A 13 6.58 10.99 8.45
CA GLY A 13 6.55 9.82 7.57
C GLY A 13 5.61 8.72 8.08
N TRP A 14 5.25 7.78 7.19
CA TRP A 14 4.34 6.68 7.53
C TRP A 14 4.87 5.79 8.67
N SER A 15 6.19 5.56 8.75
CA SER A 15 6.81 4.75 9.79
C SER A 15 6.78 5.45 11.15
N THR A 16 6.95 6.77 11.18
CA THR A 16 6.77 7.59 12.39
C THR A 16 5.32 7.54 12.86
N ALA A 17 4.34 7.62 11.95
CA ALA A 17 2.93 7.46 12.32
C ALA A 17 2.64 6.06 12.89
N ALA A 18 3.27 5.01 12.35
CA ALA A 18 3.18 3.66 12.91
C ALA A 18 3.82 3.56 14.31
N ASP A 19 4.97 4.21 14.52
CA ASP A 19 5.62 4.28 15.83
C ASP A 19 4.74 4.98 16.86
N MET A 20 4.06 6.07 16.48
CA MET A 20 3.13 6.75 17.38
C MET A 20 1.98 5.83 17.84
N VAL A 21 1.53 4.90 17.00
CA VAL A 21 0.53 3.89 17.41
C VAL A 21 1.13 2.92 18.42
N LEU A 22 2.32 2.36 18.14
CA LEU A 22 2.99 1.43 19.06
C LEU A 22 3.37 2.08 20.40
N GLU A 23 3.66 3.38 20.40
CA GLU A 23 3.99 4.16 21.61
C GLU A 23 2.75 4.66 22.37
N GLY A 24 1.54 4.38 21.89
CA GLY A 24 0.28 4.86 22.49
C GLY A 24 0.06 6.36 22.36
N LYS A 25 0.79 7.04 21.46
CA LYS A 25 0.64 8.47 21.16
C LYS A 25 -0.43 8.76 20.10
N ALA A 26 -0.78 7.76 19.30
CA ALA A 26 -1.88 7.81 18.33
C ALA A 26 -2.76 6.56 18.48
N ALA A 27 -4.08 6.71 18.30
CA ALA A 27 -5.01 5.60 18.41
C ALA A 27 -4.99 4.66 17.19
N MET A 28 -4.69 5.19 16.00
CA MET A 28 -4.69 4.45 14.74
C MET A 28 -3.89 5.18 13.66
N THR A 29 -3.50 4.44 12.62
CA THR A 29 -2.95 4.96 11.36
C THR A 29 -3.69 4.31 10.19
N ILE A 30 -3.94 5.06 9.10
CA ILE A 30 -4.50 4.52 7.86
C ILE A 30 -3.35 4.39 6.87
N MET A 31 -2.92 3.15 6.60
CA MET A 31 -1.75 2.86 5.78
C MET A 31 -1.89 1.49 5.12
N GLY A 32 -1.10 1.26 4.08
CA GLY A 32 -0.92 -0.07 3.51
C GLY A 32 -0.24 -1.04 4.47
N ASP A 33 -0.30 -2.31 4.09
CA ASP A 33 0.11 -3.45 4.92
C ASP A 33 1.62 -3.57 5.17
N TRP A 34 2.45 -2.80 4.46
CA TRP A 34 3.86 -2.60 4.85
C TRP A 34 4.01 -2.05 6.27
N ALA A 35 3.00 -1.37 6.82
CA ALA A 35 2.99 -0.98 8.22
C ALA A 35 2.97 -2.21 9.15
N HIS A 36 2.26 -3.27 8.80
CA HIS A 36 2.25 -4.55 9.54
C HIS A 36 3.65 -5.18 9.55
N GLY A 37 4.29 -5.31 8.38
CA GLY A 37 5.66 -5.83 8.29
C GLY A 37 6.67 -4.99 9.08
N TYR A 38 6.51 -3.67 9.06
CA TYR A 38 7.32 -2.76 9.87
C TYR A 38 7.12 -2.99 11.37
N MET A 39 5.87 -3.08 11.85
CA MET A 39 5.58 -3.34 13.27
C MET A 39 6.12 -4.69 13.73
N LEU A 40 5.99 -5.74 12.92
CA LEU A 40 6.60 -7.04 13.17
C LEU A 40 8.13 -6.96 13.27
N SER A 41 8.77 -6.17 12.40
CA SER A 41 10.23 -5.98 12.44
C SER A 41 10.72 -5.33 13.74
N LYS A 42 9.85 -4.61 14.45
CA LYS A 42 10.11 -4.03 15.78
C LYS A 42 9.77 -5.00 16.93
N GLY A 43 9.34 -6.22 16.62
CA GLY A 43 8.92 -7.22 17.60
C GLY A 43 7.51 -7.02 18.16
N ALA A 44 6.72 -6.10 17.59
CA ALA A 44 5.33 -5.90 17.99
C ALA A 44 4.47 -7.10 17.58
N LYS A 45 3.45 -7.40 18.38
CA LYS A 45 2.55 -8.54 18.22
C LYS A 45 1.15 -8.07 17.92
N VAL A 46 0.59 -8.58 16.83
CA VAL A 46 -0.83 -8.41 16.49
C VAL A 46 -1.71 -8.93 17.65
N GLY A 47 -2.81 -8.24 17.90
CA GLY A 47 -3.77 -8.56 18.96
C GLY A 47 -3.29 -8.20 20.38
N THR A 48 -2.02 -7.81 20.53
CA THR A 48 -1.44 -7.37 21.82
C THR A 48 -1.01 -5.91 21.75
N ASP A 49 -0.10 -5.60 20.83
CA ASP A 49 0.50 -4.27 20.69
C ASP A 49 -0.22 -3.40 19.65
N TYR A 50 -0.85 -4.04 18.65
CA TYR A 50 -1.69 -3.38 17.65
C TYR A 50 -2.75 -4.33 17.08
N GLY A 51 -3.74 -3.76 16.39
CA GLY A 51 -4.74 -4.51 15.63
C GLY A 51 -4.87 -3.96 14.21
N TYR A 52 -5.78 -4.56 13.44
CA TYR A 52 -6.06 -4.15 12.06
C TYR A 52 -7.56 -4.21 11.78
N ALA A 53 -8.00 -3.39 10.83
CA ALA A 53 -9.35 -3.42 10.27
C ALA A 53 -9.33 -2.77 8.89
N ALA A 54 -10.34 -3.05 8.06
CA ALA A 54 -10.58 -2.26 6.86
C ALA A 54 -10.77 -0.78 7.23
N ALA A 55 -10.28 0.13 6.39
CA ALA A 55 -10.50 1.56 6.58
C ALA A 55 -12.01 1.86 6.71
N PRO A 56 -12.43 2.82 7.55
CA PRO A 56 -13.85 3.12 7.75
C PRO A 56 -14.57 3.37 6.42
N GLY A 57 -15.64 2.61 6.15
CA GLY A 57 -16.41 2.69 4.90
C GLY A 57 -15.96 1.74 3.77
N ASN A 58 -14.83 1.04 3.92
CA ASN A 58 -14.28 0.14 2.89
C ASN A 58 -14.52 -1.36 3.17
N ALA A 59 -15.45 -1.71 4.06
CA ALA A 59 -15.76 -3.12 4.31
C ALA A 59 -16.21 -3.84 3.02
N GLY A 60 -15.62 -4.99 2.72
CA GLY A 60 -15.90 -5.78 1.51
C GLY A 60 -15.25 -5.22 0.22
N VAL A 61 -14.30 -4.28 0.34
CA VAL A 61 -13.48 -3.79 -0.76
C VAL A 61 -12.01 -3.96 -0.40
N PHE A 62 -11.27 -4.69 -1.24
CA PHE A 62 -9.83 -4.81 -1.14
C PHE A 62 -9.18 -3.85 -2.12
N MET A 63 -8.61 -2.75 -1.60
CA MET A 63 -7.81 -1.84 -2.42
C MET A 63 -6.39 -2.37 -2.57
N TRP A 64 -5.99 -2.77 -3.78
CA TRP A 64 -4.75 -3.47 -4.02
C TRP A 64 -3.72 -2.64 -4.80
N LEU A 65 -2.46 -3.04 -4.63
CA LEU A 65 -1.30 -2.71 -5.46
C LEU A 65 -0.41 -3.95 -5.55
N SER A 66 0.55 -3.95 -6.47
CA SER A 66 1.52 -5.05 -6.60
C SER A 66 2.91 -4.50 -6.88
N ASP A 67 3.83 -4.75 -5.96
CA ASP A 67 5.25 -4.48 -6.17
C ASP A 67 5.79 -5.45 -7.23
N SER A 68 6.40 -4.94 -8.30
CA SER A 68 6.88 -5.75 -9.42
C SER A 68 8.29 -5.37 -9.86
N PHE A 69 9.02 -6.37 -10.36
CA PHE A 69 10.34 -6.19 -10.94
C PHE A 69 10.28 -6.49 -12.44
N GLY A 70 10.89 -5.62 -13.24
CA GLY A 70 11.00 -5.78 -14.70
C GLY A 70 12.44 -5.95 -15.14
N LEU A 71 12.64 -6.53 -16.33
CA LEU A 71 13.92 -6.53 -17.03
C LEU A 71 13.92 -5.41 -18.07
N ALA A 72 14.69 -4.35 -17.82
CA ALA A 72 14.85 -3.24 -18.75
C ALA A 72 15.54 -3.71 -20.05
N LYS A 73 15.07 -3.21 -21.20
CA LYS A 73 15.69 -3.48 -22.50
C LYS A 73 17.12 -2.94 -22.52
N GLY A 74 18.08 -3.79 -22.87
CA GLY A 74 19.49 -3.43 -22.93
C GLY A 74 20.20 -3.39 -21.57
N ALA A 75 19.62 -3.98 -20.52
CA ALA A 75 20.31 -4.16 -19.25
C ALA A 75 21.67 -4.87 -19.45
N PRO A 76 22.75 -4.43 -18.76
CA PRO A 76 24.10 -4.97 -18.95
C PRO A 76 24.25 -6.44 -18.51
N HIS A 77 23.35 -6.91 -17.64
CA HIS A 77 23.37 -8.23 -17.01
C HIS A 77 21.99 -8.92 -17.13
N PRO A 78 21.56 -9.29 -18.35
CA PRO A 78 20.20 -9.77 -18.58
C PRO A 78 19.95 -11.16 -18.00
N GLU A 79 20.97 -12.02 -17.89
CA GLU A 79 20.80 -13.38 -17.36
C GLU A 79 20.69 -13.37 -15.83
N GLU A 80 21.46 -12.52 -15.15
CA GLU A 80 21.37 -12.28 -13.71
C GLU A 80 20.01 -11.67 -13.35
N ALA A 81 19.51 -10.73 -14.15
CA ALA A 81 18.18 -10.18 -13.97
C ALA A 81 17.10 -11.25 -14.15
N LYS A 82 17.20 -12.14 -15.15
CA LYS A 82 16.27 -13.27 -15.29
C LYS A 82 16.34 -14.22 -14.09
N ALA A 83 17.53 -14.51 -13.59
CA ALA A 83 17.70 -15.34 -12.39
C ALA A 83 17.03 -14.71 -11.16
N TRP A 84 17.18 -13.39 -10.97
CA TRP A 84 16.46 -12.65 -9.94
C TRP A 84 14.95 -12.74 -10.10
N LEU A 85 14.44 -12.50 -11.32
CA LEU A 85 13.00 -12.59 -11.61
C LEU A 85 12.45 -14.00 -11.36
N ALA A 86 13.23 -15.03 -11.66
CA ALA A 86 12.87 -16.42 -11.36
C ALA A 86 12.72 -16.65 -9.86
N VAL A 87 13.62 -16.10 -9.03
CA VAL A 87 13.51 -16.14 -7.57
C VAL A 87 12.29 -15.35 -7.09
N ALA A 88 12.13 -14.10 -7.54
CA ALA A 88 11.03 -13.23 -7.13
C ALA A 88 9.63 -13.79 -7.52
N GLY A 89 9.54 -14.50 -8.65
CA GLY A 89 8.33 -15.17 -9.12
C GLY A 89 8.10 -16.58 -8.58
N SER A 90 9.08 -17.14 -7.84
CA SER A 90 8.98 -18.50 -7.29
C SER A 90 8.09 -18.53 -6.04
N ARG A 91 7.49 -19.69 -5.77
CA ARG A 91 6.78 -19.93 -4.50
C ARG A 91 7.71 -19.72 -3.30
N GLU A 92 8.87 -20.36 -3.33
CA GLU A 92 9.85 -20.26 -2.24
C GLU A 92 10.26 -18.80 -1.95
N GLY A 93 10.57 -18.02 -2.99
CA GLY A 93 10.93 -16.61 -2.84
C GLY A 93 9.78 -15.77 -2.26
N GLN A 94 8.55 -15.99 -2.73
CA GLN A 94 7.39 -15.25 -2.23
C GLN A 94 7.01 -15.67 -0.80
N ASP A 95 7.04 -16.96 -0.48
CA ASP A 95 6.79 -17.51 0.85
C ASP A 95 7.86 -17.05 1.86
N ALA A 96 9.11 -16.81 1.42
CA ALA A 96 10.18 -16.30 2.26
C ALA A 96 10.12 -14.77 2.49
N PHE A 97 9.63 -14.02 1.49
CA PHE A 97 9.64 -12.55 1.49
C PHE A 97 8.37 -11.95 2.11
N ASN A 98 7.20 -12.38 1.65
CA ASN A 98 5.92 -11.73 1.96
C ASN A 98 5.58 -11.72 3.46
N PRO A 99 5.80 -12.81 4.23
CA PRO A 99 5.57 -12.79 5.68
C PRO A 99 6.36 -11.71 6.43
N LYS A 100 7.55 -11.34 5.93
CA LYS A 100 8.39 -10.30 6.54
C LYS A 100 8.02 -8.90 6.06
N LYS A 101 7.64 -8.79 4.78
CA LYS A 101 7.23 -7.51 4.17
C LYS A 101 5.89 -7.02 4.72
N GLY A 102 5.03 -7.94 5.16
CA GLY A 102 3.67 -7.66 5.58
C GLY A 102 2.67 -7.67 4.43
N SER A 103 3.05 -8.20 3.26
CA SER A 103 2.20 -8.36 2.08
C SER A 103 1.76 -9.82 1.90
N ILE A 104 0.75 -10.03 1.05
CA ILE A 104 0.35 -11.38 0.59
C ILE A 104 1.08 -11.76 -0.71
N PRO A 105 1.23 -13.06 -1.03
CA PRO A 105 1.90 -13.48 -2.25
C PRO A 105 1.04 -13.18 -3.48
N ALA A 106 1.69 -12.86 -4.60
CA ALA A 106 1.03 -12.76 -5.90
C ALA A 106 0.66 -14.15 -6.46
N ARG A 107 1.37 -15.20 -6.03
CA ARG A 107 1.05 -16.58 -6.39
C ARG A 107 -0.16 -17.10 -5.62
N THR A 108 -0.96 -17.91 -6.28
CA THR A 108 -2.16 -18.55 -5.70
C THR A 108 -1.90 -19.90 -5.03
N ASP A 109 -0.66 -20.42 -5.10
CA ASP A 109 -0.25 -21.73 -4.57
C ASP A 109 0.77 -21.63 -3.42
N ALA A 110 0.80 -20.48 -2.74
CA ALA A 110 1.65 -20.20 -1.59
C ALA A 110 1.40 -21.14 -0.41
N ASP A 111 2.40 -21.33 0.45
CA ASP A 111 2.21 -22.03 1.72
C ASP A 111 1.58 -21.11 2.76
N VAL A 112 0.25 -21.07 2.80
CA VAL A 112 -0.53 -20.23 3.73
C VAL A 112 -0.17 -20.51 5.21
N SER A 113 0.41 -21.66 5.55
CA SER A 113 0.81 -21.95 6.93
C SER A 113 1.95 -21.03 7.42
N LEU A 114 2.75 -20.48 6.52
CA LEU A 114 3.86 -19.56 6.81
C LEU A 114 3.42 -18.12 7.09
N TYR A 115 2.14 -17.80 6.87
CA TYR A 115 1.58 -16.47 7.01
C TYR A 115 0.91 -16.31 8.37
N ASP A 116 1.05 -15.14 8.99
CA ASP A 116 0.40 -14.85 10.27
C ASP A 116 -1.11 -14.61 10.12
N GLU A 117 -1.79 -14.31 11.23
CA GLU A 117 -3.24 -14.11 11.25
C GLU A 117 -3.71 -12.94 10.37
N TYR A 118 -2.95 -11.84 10.32
CA TYR A 118 -3.28 -10.70 9.49
C TYR A 118 -3.15 -11.05 8.00
N LEU A 119 -2.07 -11.72 7.63
CA LEU A 119 -1.83 -12.09 6.25
C LEU A 119 -2.80 -13.16 5.76
N LYS A 120 -3.22 -14.10 6.62
CA LYS A 120 -4.31 -15.05 6.33
C LYS A 120 -5.64 -14.35 6.11
N TYR A 121 -5.95 -13.34 6.94
CA TYR A 121 -7.10 -12.46 6.73
C TYR A 121 -7.00 -11.74 5.37
N SER A 122 -5.85 -11.14 5.05
CA SER A 122 -5.62 -10.41 3.80
C SER A 122 -5.73 -11.32 2.56
N ILE A 123 -5.16 -12.54 2.59
CA ILE A 123 -5.31 -13.55 1.52
C ILE A 123 -6.79 -13.87 1.28
N THR A 124 -7.55 -14.07 2.37
CA THR A 124 -8.98 -14.38 2.29
C THR A 124 -9.75 -13.19 1.69
N SER A 125 -9.56 -11.99 2.23
CA SER A 125 -10.22 -10.78 1.75
C SER A 125 -9.89 -10.49 0.28
N PHE A 126 -8.63 -10.66 -0.17
CA PHE A 126 -8.30 -10.51 -1.58
C PHE A 126 -9.06 -11.50 -2.48
N GLY A 127 -9.30 -12.73 -1.99
CA GLY A 127 -10.03 -13.75 -2.73
C GLY A 127 -11.57 -13.57 -2.73
N THR A 128 -12.13 -12.80 -1.80
CA THR A 128 -13.59 -12.70 -1.62
C THR A 128 -14.18 -11.31 -1.82
N ASP A 129 -13.39 -10.26 -1.57
CA ASP A 129 -13.87 -8.88 -1.58
C ASP A 129 -13.86 -8.29 -3.00
N LYS A 130 -14.54 -7.16 -3.17
CA LYS A 130 -14.46 -6.41 -4.44
C LYS A 130 -13.08 -5.79 -4.57
N LEU A 131 -12.39 -6.08 -5.67
CA LEU A 131 -11.06 -5.54 -5.94
C LEU A 131 -11.15 -4.12 -6.50
N ALA A 132 -10.38 -3.20 -5.92
CA ALA A 132 -10.18 -1.85 -6.45
C ALA A 132 -8.68 -1.57 -6.56
N PRO A 133 -8.16 -1.18 -7.74
CA PRO A 133 -6.75 -0.81 -7.84
C PRO A 133 -6.50 0.52 -7.10
N SER A 134 -5.36 0.62 -6.41
CA SER A 134 -4.96 1.86 -5.75
C SER A 134 -4.43 2.90 -6.75
N ILE A 135 -4.90 4.15 -6.63
CA ILE A 135 -4.37 5.29 -7.37
C ILE A 135 -2.99 5.67 -6.85
N VAL A 136 -2.86 5.94 -5.55
CA VAL A 136 -1.63 6.48 -4.93
C VAL A 136 -0.46 5.49 -4.93
N HIS A 137 -0.71 4.24 -5.35
CA HIS A 137 0.29 3.18 -5.45
C HIS A 137 0.40 2.60 -6.87
N GLY A 138 -0.03 3.36 -7.89
CA GLY A 138 0.27 3.07 -9.29
C GLY A 138 -0.52 1.94 -9.95
N ALA A 139 -1.48 1.32 -9.26
CA ALA A 139 -2.26 0.23 -9.84
C ALA A 139 -3.41 0.73 -10.73
N ALA A 140 -3.97 1.92 -10.44
CA ALA A 140 -5.19 2.40 -11.09
C ALA A 140 -4.97 3.46 -12.17
N ALA A 141 -3.84 4.18 -12.13
CA ALA A 141 -3.65 5.39 -12.93
C ALA A 141 -2.18 5.58 -13.34
N PRO A 142 -1.93 6.23 -14.49
CA PRO A 142 -0.58 6.55 -14.95
C PRO A 142 0.08 7.62 -14.07
N GLU A 143 1.41 7.69 -14.12
CA GLU A 143 2.23 8.60 -13.31
C GLU A 143 1.83 10.09 -13.44
N PRO A 144 1.56 10.64 -14.65
CA PRO A 144 1.14 12.03 -14.77
C PRO A 144 -0.16 12.35 -14.02
N PHE A 145 -1.15 11.44 -14.08
CA PHE A 145 -2.37 11.57 -13.28
C PHE A 145 -2.07 11.55 -11.78
N MET A 146 -1.25 10.58 -11.33
CA MET A 146 -0.90 10.45 -9.91
C MET A 146 -0.20 11.70 -9.35
N ALA A 147 0.66 12.34 -10.15
CA ALA A 147 1.35 13.57 -9.75
C ALA A 147 0.36 14.71 -9.50
N LEU A 148 -0.59 14.93 -10.41
CA LEU A 148 -1.63 15.95 -10.25
C LEU A 148 -2.60 15.60 -9.12
N TYR A 149 -2.99 14.33 -9.00
CA TYR A 149 -3.82 13.81 -7.91
C TYR A 149 -3.18 14.07 -6.55
N GLY A 150 -1.89 13.75 -6.39
CA GLY A 150 -1.14 13.99 -5.15
C GLY A 150 -1.02 15.47 -4.81
N ASN A 151 -0.76 16.32 -5.81
CA ASN A 151 -0.73 17.77 -5.60
C ASN A 151 -2.07 18.32 -5.12
N ALA A 152 -3.18 17.88 -5.73
CA ALA A 152 -4.53 18.28 -5.32
C ALA A 152 -4.82 17.90 -3.86
N LEU A 153 -4.41 16.70 -3.42
CA LEU A 153 -4.55 16.28 -2.03
C LEU A 153 -3.67 17.08 -1.06
N ASN A 154 -2.45 17.45 -1.47
CA ASN A 154 -1.55 18.26 -0.64
C ASN A 154 -2.09 19.68 -0.42
N VAL A 155 -2.62 20.31 -1.47
CA VAL A 155 -3.30 21.61 -1.37
C VAL A 155 -4.49 21.50 -0.43
N PHE A 156 -5.37 20.51 -0.67
CA PHE A 156 -6.55 20.28 0.16
C PHE A 156 -6.21 20.01 1.62
N SER A 157 -5.13 19.29 1.92
CA SER A 157 -4.69 19.04 3.30
C SER A 157 -4.33 20.34 4.05
N SER A 158 -4.05 21.43 3.33
CA SER A 158 -3.67 22.72 3.89
C SER A 158 -4.85 23.67 4.04
N ASP A 159 -5.66 23.85 3.00
CA ASP A 159 -6.76 24.83 2.97
C ASP A 159 -8.14 24.24 3.31
N LEU A 160 -8.29 22.91 3.20
CA LEU A 160 -9.54 22.17 3.33
C LEU A 160 -10.65 22.61 2.36
N ASP A 161 -10.29 23.24 1.23
CA ASP A 161 -11.24 23.71 0.22
C ASP A 161 -11.65 22.57 -0.71
N GLY A 162 -12.87 22.05 -0.50
CA GLY A 162 -13.42 20.96 -1.28
C GLY A 162 -13.71 21.32 -2.74
N GLU A 163 -13.98 22.58 -3.05
CA GLU A 163 -14.21 23.01 -4.43
C GLU A 163 -12.90 23.09 -5.21
N VAL A 164 -11.83 23.61 -4.59
CA VAL A 164 -10.48 23.56 -5.17
C VAL A 164 -10.06 22.12 -5.41
N LEU A 165 -10.21 21.24 -4.41
CA LEU A 165 -9.89 19.82 -4.55
C LEU A 165 -10.63 19.20 -5.74
N LYS A 166 -11.95 19.39 -5.81
CA LYS A 166 -12.78 18.82 -6.88
C LYS A 166 -12.32 19.31 -8.25
N ASN A 167 -12.06 20.61 -8.41
CA ASN A 167 -11.63 21.18 -9.68
C ASN A 167 -10.25 20.66 -10.10
N SER A 168 -9.29 20.59 -9.17
CA SER A 168 -7.97 20.03 -9.44
C SER A 168 -8.02 18.54 -9.80
N LEU A 169 -8.91 17.76 -9.18
CA LEU A 169 -9.11 16.35 -9.52
C LEU A 169 -9.74 16.19 -10.91
N VAL A 170 -10.70 17.05 -11.28
CA VAL A 170 -11.27 17.05 -12.64
C VAL A 170 -10.21 17.40 -13.67
N GLU A 171 -9.38 18.41 -13.41
CA GLU A 171 -8.26 18.78 -14.28
C GLU A 171 -7.28 17.61 -14.47
N ALA A 172 -6.95 16.90 -13.37
CA ALA A 172 -6.07 15.74 -13.42
C ALA A 172 -6.58 14.65 -14.38
N THR A 173 -7.90 14.50 -14.57
CA THR A 173 -8.46 13.50 -15.49
C THR A 173 -8.03 13.66 -16.95
N SER A 174 -7.55 14.83 -17.35
CA SER A 174 -6.97 15.05 -18.68
C SER A 174 -5.78 14.11 -18.96
N GLU A 175 -5.05 13.72 -17.91
CA GLU A 175 -3.92 12.78 -17.97
C GLU A 175 -4.35 11.30 -18.08
N LEU A 176 -5.63 10.98 -17.89
CA LEU A 176 -6.16 9.63 -18.09
C LEU A 176 -6.32 9.27 -19.57
N GLY A 177 -6.39 10.27 -20.45
CA GLY A 177 -6.64 10.12 -21.89
C GLY A 177 -5.41 10.09 -22.79
N ALA A 178 -4.19 10.12 -22.22
CA ALA A 178 -2.96 10.29 -23.00
C ALA A 178 -2.15 8.99 -23.24
N THR A 179 -2.70 7.81 -22.97
CA THR A 179 -1.99 6.54 -23.22
C THR A 179 -2.90 5.50 -23.89
N GLY A 180 -2.79 5.40 -25.21
CA GLY A 180 -3.39 4.34 -26.04
C GLY A 180 -3.74 4.79 -27.44
#